data_AF-A0A3R7A0U1-F1
#
_entry.id   AF-A0A3R7A0U1-F1
#
_cell.length_a   1.000
_cell.length_b   1.000
_cell.length_c   1.000
_cell.angle_alpha   90.00
_cell.angle_beta   90.00
_cell.angle_gamma   90.00
#
_symmetry.space_group_name_H-M   'P 1'
#
loop_
_entity.id
_entity.type
_entity.pdbx_description
1 polymer ?
#
loop_
_entity_poly.entity_id
_entity_poly.type
_entity_poly.pdbx_seq_one_letter_code
_entity_poly.pdbx_strand_id
1 'polypeptide(L)'
;MNDLALLNFMVRSAEGWLTKEQVVALKFAMHLGDLLTARGRLERTAGSNQLMFVLFECSVTLSWESVHPGIAYSCDQSTFYTSADSGSSQTNMVTLQGRNACKHHFNNASCVRGAECQFFHGHPDEYNDLRKEWLAKRLQLKQKVSAIQGDTHNPAEKKLKRARAHIFCDWIVATFGVKWLQQRGGGTVLDVAGGRGDLSFELWANHNIPCTLVEPVL
;
A
#
# COMPACT_ATOMS: atom_id res chain seq x y z
N MET A 1 33.70 12.29 7.20
CA MET A 1 32.87 12.08 6.00
C MET A 1 31.44 12.36 6.40
N ASN A 2 30.90 13.52 6.02
CA ASN A 2 29.48 13.82 6.22
C ASN A 2 28.70 13.18 5.06
N ASP A 3 28.47 11.88 5.15
CA ASP A 3 27.63 11.15 4.21
C ASP A 3 26.15 11.32 4.61
N LEU A 4 25.63 12.53 4.43
CA LEU A 4 24.18 12.81 4.52
C LEU A 4 23.45 12.43 3.22
N ALA A 5 24.04 11.54 2.41
CA ALA A 5 23.44 11.10 1.16
C ALA A 5 22.27 10.15 1.45
N LEU A 6 21.06 10.59 1.14
CA LEU A 6 19.87 9.75 1.25
C LEU A 6 19.90 8.70 0.15
N LEU A 7 19.91 7.43 0.56
CA LEU A 7 19.82 6.29 -0.34
C LEU A 7 18.42 5.68 -0.24
N ASN A 8 17.74 5.54 -1.36
CA ASN A 8 16.50 4.78 -1.41
C ASN A 8 16.83 3.30 -1.25
N PHE A 9 16.17 2.62 -0.32
CA PHE A 9 16.30 1.18 -0.14
C PHE A 9 14.99 0.48 -0.47
N MET A 10 15.08 -0.72 -1.05
CA MET A 10 13.95 -1.57 -1.39
C MET A 10 14.15 -2.95 -0.78
N VAL A 11 13.14 -3.41 -0.04
CA VAL A 11 13.06 -4.77 0.48
C VAL A 11 12.03 -5.52 -0.35
N ARG A 12 12.44 -6.57 -1.06
CA ARG A 12 11.56 -7.41 -1.88
C ARG A 12 11.93 -8.88 -1.71
N SER A 13 10.94 -9.76 -1.83
CA SER A 13 11.20 -11.19 -1.92
C SER A 13 11.81 -11.50 -3.29
N ALA A 14 12.88 -12.28 -3.31
CA ALA A 14 13.53 -12.73 -4.53
C ALA A 14 14.09 -14.14 -4.29
N GLU A 15 14.02 -14.98 -5.33
CA GLU A 15 14.48 -16.37 -5.27
C GLU A 15 15.96 -16.42 -4.85
N GLY A 16 16.24 -17.16 -3.77
CA GLY A 16 17.58 -17.31 -3.21
C GLY A 16 18.06 -16.19 -2.27
N TRP A 17 17.28 -15.14 -2.01
CA TRP A 17 17.70 -14.04 -1.10
C TRP A 17 16.78 -13.90 0.12
N LEU A 18 15.57 -13.38 -0.10
CA LEU A 18 14.58 -13.14 0.93
C LEU A 18 13.28 -13.84 0.55
N THR A 19 12.79 -14.69 1.45
CA THR A 19 11.43 -15.22 1.39
C THR A 19 10.41 -14.13 1.73
N LYS A 20 9.13 -14.34 1.38
CA LYS A 20 8.07 -13.38 1.73
C LYS A 20 7.95 -13.22 3.24
N GLU A 21 8.11 -14.30 3.97
CA GLU A 21 8.05 -14.39 5.42
C GLU A 21 9.17 -13.56 6.06
N GLN A 22 10.40 -13.65 5.53
CA GLN A 22 11.53 -12.84 5.99
C GLN A 22 11.33 -11.34 5.70
N VAL A 23 10.78 -10.98 4.54
CA VAL A 23 10.44 -9.57 4.23
C VAL A 23 9.42 -9.03 5.24
N VAL A 24 8.41 -9.82 5.57
CA VAL A 24 7.41 -9.45 6.58
C VAL A 24 8.06 -9.32 7.96
N ALA A 25 8.92 -10.26 8.36
CA ALA A 25 9.63 -10.22 9.63
C ALA A 25 10.52 -8.96 9.76
N LEU A 26 11.28 -8.63 8.70
CA LEU A 26 12.14 -7.43 8.68
C LEU A 26 11.35 -6.15 8.88
N LYS A 27 10.12 -6.06 8.35
CA LYS A 27 9.25 -4.90 8.56
C LYS A 27 8.95 -4.65 10.04
N PHE A 28 8.83 -5.71 10.85
CA PHE A 28 8.57 -5.60 12.29
C PHE A 28 9.85 -5.53 13.12
N ALA A 29 10.99 -5.98 12.59
CA ALA A 29 12.26 -5.95 13.29
C ALA A 29 12.95 -4.57 13.23
N MET A 30 12.73 -3.81 12.16
CA MET A 30 13.38 -2.51 11.94
C MET A 30 12.47 -1.35 12.36
N HIS A 31 13.00 -0.48 13.22
CA HIS A 31 12.32 0.71 13.71
C HIS A 31 13.03 1.98 13.24
N LEU A 32 12.30 3.10 13.24
CA LEU A 32 12.91 4.40 12.95
C LEU A 32 13.93 4.74 14.05
N GLY A 33 15.12 5.18 13.64
CA GLY A 33 16.23 5.49 14.53
C GLY A 33 17.19 4.32 14.78
N ASP A 34 16.84 3.10 14.39
CA ASP A 34 17.75 1.97 14.49
C ASP A 34 18.96 2.15 13.55
N LEU A 35 20.13 1.76 14.03
CA LEU A 35 21.31 1.59 13.20
C LEU A 35 21.32 0.16 12.65
N LEU A 36 21.33 0.04 11.34
CA LEU A 36 21.23 -1.23 10.64
C LEU A 36 22.53 -1.56 9.91
N THR A 37 22.91 -2.84 9.90
CA THR A 37 23.88 -3.38 8.95
C THR A 37 23.12 -4.15 7.90
N ALA A 38 23.34 -3.81 6.64
CA ALA A 38 22.61 -4.35 5.51
C ALA A 38 23.55 -4.72 4.36
N ARG A 39 23.29 -5.85 3.70
CA ARG A 39 23.95 -6.23 2.45
C ARG A 39 22.90 -6.38 1.36
N GLY A 40 23.27 -5.96 0.16
CA GLY A 40 22.37 -5.85 -0.97
C GLY A 40 23.12 -5.50 -2.25
N ARG A 41 22.37 -5.23 -3.32
CA ARG A 41 22.91 -4.71 -4.57
C ARG A 41 22.41 -3.30 -4.85
N LEU A 42 23.23 -2.50 -5.50
CA LEU A 42 22.87 -1.16 -5.93
C LEU A 42 22.40 -1.20 -7.39
N GLU A 43 21.19 -0.71 -7.64
CA GLU A 43 20.59 -0.58 -8.96
C GLU A 43 20.37 0.91 -9.28
N ARG A 44 20.46 1.30 -10.56
CA ARG A 44 19.98 2.61 -11.00
C ARG A 44 18.52 2.50 -11.38
N THR A 45 17.70 3.42 -10.91
CA THR A 45 16.26 3.42 -11.22
C THR A 45 16.05 3.89 -12.66
N ALA A 46 15.37 3.09 -13.49
CA ALA A 46 15.12 3.45 -14.89
C ALA A 46 14.46 4.82 -15.01
N GLY A 47 15.02 5.71 -15.85
CA GLY A 47 14.51 7.07 -16.04
C GLY A 47 14.89 8.09 -14.96
N SER A 48 15.72 7.74 -13.97
CA SER A 48 16.25 8.70 -12.99
C SER A 48 17.72 8.42 -12.65
N ASN A 49 18.46 9.44 -12.21
CA ASN A 49 19.82 9.26 -11.69
C ASN A 49 19.87 8.78 -10.24
N GLN A 50 18.74 8.29 -9.70
CA GLN A 50 18.66 7.82 -8.33
C GLN A 50 19.15 6.38 -8.20
N LEU A 51 19.96 6.16 -7.16
CA LEU A 51 20.43 4.83 -6.77
C LEU A 51 19.41 4.17 -5.84
N MET A 52 19.14 2.90 -6.09
CA MET A 52 18.24 2.05 -5.34
C MET A 52 19.02 0.88 -4.74
N PHE A 53 19.00 0.74 -3.44
CA PHE A 53 19.65 -0.38 -2.75
C PHE A 53 18.66 -1.52 -2.51
N VAL A 54 18.85 -2.64 -3.22
CA VAL A 54 18.02 -3.84 -3.09
C VAL A 54 18.61 -4.75 -2.04
N LEU A 55 17.86 -4.93 -0.95
CA LEU A 55 18.30 -5.66 0.23
C LEU A 55 18.32 -7.18 0.03
N PHE A 56 19.38 -7.84 0.51
CA PHE A 56 19.49 -9.31 0.62
C PHE A 56 19.41 -9.78 2.06
N GLU A 57 20.05 -9.05 2.97
CA GLU A 57 20.09 -9.35 4.40
C GLU A 57 20.21 -8.03 5.18
N CYS A 58 19.59 -7.98 6.35
CA CYS A 58 19.65 -6.84 7.26
C CYS A 58 19.60 -7.34 8.70
N SER A 59 20.38 -6.71 9.56
CA SER A 59 20.33 -6.89 11.02
C SER A 59 20.37 -5.55 11.72
N VAL A 60 19.61 -5.43 12.81
CA VAL A 60 19.69 -4.27 13.71
C VAL A 60 20.99 -4.37 14.49
N THR A 61 21.89 -3.42 14.26
CA THR A 61 23.20 -3.34 14.94
C THR A 61 23.07 -2.59 16.25
N LEU A 62 22.25 -1.53 16.27
CA LEU A 62 21.93 -0.80 17.49
C LEU A 62 20.47 -0.36 17.42
N SER A 63 19.65 -0.79 18.36
CA SER A 63 18.26 -0.35 18.44
C SER A 63 18.16 1.01 19.13
N TRP A 64 17.36 1.92 18.57
CA TRP A 64 17.10 3.22 19.18
C TRP A 64 16.49 3.06 20.57
N GLU A 65 15.50 2.17 20.72
CA GLU A 65 14.77 1.95 21.97
C GLU A 65 15.70 1.45 23.08
N SER A 66 16.66 0.57 22.76
CA SER A 66 17.64 0.07 23.72
C SER A 66 18.56 1.16 24.26
N VAL A 67 18.88 2.17 23.44
CA VAL A 67 19.76 3.28 23.82
C VAL A 67 18.98 4.43 24.46
N HIS A 68 17.73 4.62 24.04
CA HIS A 68 16.85 5.72 24.47
C HIS A 68 15.49 5.17 24.93
N PRO A 69 15.45 4.43 26.06
CA PRO A 69 14.23 3.78 26.51
C PRO A 69 13.14 4.82 26.83
N GLY A 70 11.95 4.62 26.25
CA GLY A 70 10.80 5.51 26.44
C GLY A 70 10.85 6.83 25.66
N ILE A 71 11.92 7.09 24.89
CA ILE A 71 12.05 8.31 24.08
C ILE A 71 11.78 7.96 22.61
N ALA A 72 10.74 8.57 22.03
CA ALA A 72 10.43 8.40 20.62
C ALA A 72 11.53 9.01 19.73
N TYR A 73 11.90 8.32 18.66
CA TYR A 73 12.85 8.85 17.68
C TYR A 73 12.29 10.10 16.98
N SER A 74 13.12 11.13 16.84
CA SER A 74 12.84 12.36 16.07
C SER A 74 14.06 12.70 15.21
N CYS A 75 13.82 13.19 13.99
CA CYS A 75 14.89 13.65 13.10
C CYS A 75 14.57 15.05 12.58
N ASP A 76 15.52 15.96 12.77
CA ASP A 76 15.45 17.38 12.39
C ASP A 76 15.49 17.55 10.86
N GLN A 77 16.08 16.57 10.16
CA GLN A 77 16.15 16.54 8.71
C GLN A 77 14.91 15.83 8.16
N SER A 78 13.97 16.60 7.59
CA SER A 78 12.82 16.06 6.87
C SER A 78 13.28 15.30 5.62
N THR A 79 13.55 14.00 5.75
CA THR A 79 14.02 13.13 4.65
C THR A 79 12.90 12.68 3.71
N PHE A 80 11.67 13.14 3.93
CA PHE A 80 10.54 12.86 3.05
C PHE A 80 10.21 14.09 2.22
N TYR A 81 10.38 13.97 0.91
CA TYR A 81 9.52 14.67 -0.04
C TYR A 81 8.12 14.09 0.10
N THR A 82 7.39 14.47 1.15
CA THR A 82 5.94 14.42 1.02
C THR A 82 5.63 15.33 -0.15
N SER A 83 4.96 14.84 -1.19
CA SER A 83 4.31 15.67 -2.21
C SER A 83 3.18 16.54 -1.63
N ALA A 84 3.31 16.95 -0.36
CA ALA A 84 2.56 18.04 0.23
C ALA A 84 3.10 19.32 -0.41
N ASP A 85 2.68 19.51 -1.66
CA ASP A 85 2.62 20.83 -2.27
C ASP A 85 1.98 21.78 -1.24
N SER A 86 2.55 22.96 -1.15
CA SER A 86 2.30 24.06 -0.22
C SER A 86 0.87 24.64 -0.28
N GLY A 87 -0.10 23.90 -0.82
CA GLY A 87 -1.46 24.34 -1.09
C GLY A 87 -2.52 23.23 -1.03
N SER A 88 -2.20 22.03 -0.54
CA SER A 88 -3.22 21.02 -0.25
C SER A 88 -4.08 21.47 0.94
N SER A 89 -5.16 22.21 0.68
CA SER A 89 -6.22 22.45 1.66
C SER A 89 -6.61 21.10 2.29
N GLN A 90 -6.27 20.91 3.56
CA GLN A 90 -6.39 19.63 4.26
C GLN A 90 -7.85 19.39 4.68
N THR A 91 -8.77 19.40 3.71
CA THR A 91 -10.23 19.36 3.92
C THR A 91 -10.74 18.03 4.43
N ASN A 92 -9.94 16.96 4.35
CA ASN A 92 -10.34 15.59 4.69
C ASN A 92 -9.42 14.95 5.75
N MET A 93 -9.07 15.71 6.78
CA MET A 93 -8.35 15.17 7.93
C MET A 93 -9.28 14.45 8.91
N VAL A 94 -8.80 13.34 9.45
CA VAL A 94 -9.43 12.71 10.61
C VAL A 94 -9.05 13.51 11.85
N THR A 95 -10.03 13.89 12.64
CA THR A 95 -9.83 14.52 13.96
C THR A 95 -10.02 13.49 15.07
N LEU A 96 -9.10 13.47 16.04
CA LEU A 96 -9.18 12.68 17.27
C LEU A 96 -9.00 13.64 18.44
N GLN A 97 -9.85 13.52 19.48
CA GLN A 97 -9.81 14.39 20.65
C GLN A 97 -9.74 15.90 20.31
N GLY A 98 -10.47 16.33 19.27
CA GLY A 98 -10.48 17.71 18.79
C GLY A 98 -9.23 18.17 18.02
N ARG A 99 -8.24 17.31 17.82
CA ARG A 99 -6.99 17.62 17.11
C ARG A 99 -6.89 16.84 15.81
N ASN A 100 -6.20 17.43 14.83
CA ASN A 100 -5.92 16.83 13.55
C ASN A 100 -4.94 15.65 13.69
N ALA A 101 -5.40 14.43 13.42
CA ALA A 101 -4.63 13.20 13.65
C ALA A 101 -3.57 12.96 12.55
N CYS A 102 -2.38 12.52 12.97
CA CYS A 102 -1.29 12.27 12.05
C CYS A 102 -1.53 11.02 11.18
N LYS A 103 -1.71 11.22 9.88
CA LYS A 103 -1.91 10.11 8.92
C LYS A 103 -0.76 9.10 8.93
N HIS A 104 0.49 9.55 9.10
CA HIS A 104 1.66 8.68 9.05
C HIS A 104 1.72 7.77 10.29
N HIS A 105 1.57 8.36 11.47
CA HIS A 105 1.55 7.63 12.74
C HIS A 105 0.49 6.51 12.78
N PHE A 106 -0.75 6.81 12.40
CA PHE A 106 -1.84 5.82 12.47
C PHE A 106 -1.83 4.79 11.32
N ASN A 107 -1.18 5.09 10.18
CA ASN A 107 -0.98 4.10 9.11
C ASN A 107 0.19 3.15 9.38
N ASN A 108 1.31 3.69 9.87
CA ASN A 108 2.60 2.99 9.89
C ASN A 108 3.07 2.60 11.31
N ALA A 109 2.31 2.95 12.35
CA ALA A 109 2.75 2.88 13.75
C ALA A 109 3.96 3.74 14.10
N SER A 110 4.38 4.61 13.18
CA SER A 110 5.52 5.49 13.36
C SER A 110 5.35 6.78 12.56
N CYS A 111 5.96 7.85 13.05
CA CYS A 111 6.00 9.14 12.38
C CYS A 111 7.43 9.66 12.42
N VAL A 112 7.94 10.07 11.27
CA VAL A 112 9.33 10.51 11.10
C VAL A 112 9.64 11.82 11.82
N ARG A 113 8.60 12.63 12.05
CA ARG A 113 8.67 13.86 12.83
C ARG A 113 8.66 13.59 14.35
N GLY A 114 8.39 12.36 14.78
CA GLY A 114 8.41 11.99 16.20
C GLY A 114 7.56 12.91 17.07
N ALA A 115 8.16 13.40 18.16
CA ALA A 115 7.57 14.35 19.10
C ALA A 115 7.31 15.74 18.49
N GLU A 116 8.09 16.16 17.49
CA GLU A 116 7.98 17.45 16.80
C GLU A 116 6.86 17.49 15.75
N CYS A 117 6.07 16.42 15.64
CA CYS A 117 4.95 16.40 14.71
C CYS A 117 3.83 17.34 15.18
N GLN A 118 3.50 18.35 14.38
CA GLN A 118 2.34 19.23 14.62
C GLN A 118 0.98 18.50 14.66
N PHE A 119 0.92 17.26 14.17
CA PHE A 119 -0.29 16.46 14.09
C PHE A 119 -0.38 15.49 15.28
N PHE A 120 -1.60 15.25 15.75
CA PHE A 120 -1.84 14.49 16.96
C PHE A 120 -1.46 13.01 16.82
N HIS A 121 -0.66 12.52 17.78
CA HIS A 121 -0.28 11.11 17.95
C HIS A 121 -0.99 10.43 19.14
N GLY A 122 -1.37 11.21 20.16
CA GLY A 122 -1.89 10.68 21.42
C GLY A 122 -0.80 10.08 22.31
N HIS A 123 -1.22 9.50 23.44
CA HIS A 123 -0.30 8.78 24.32
C HIS A 123 -0.02 7.37 23.75
N PRO A 124 1.20 6.82 23.88
CA PRO A 124 1.52 5.47 23.39
C PRO A 124 0.57 4.37 23.89
N ASP A 125 0.14 4.44 25.14
CA ASP A 125 -0.79 3.47 25.74
C ASP A 125 -2.18 3.49 25.09
N GLU A 126 -2.59 4.63 24.53
CA GLU A 126 -3.88 4.80 23.86
C GLU A 126 -3.79 4.47 22.36
N TYR A 127 -2.61 4.11 21.84
CA TYR A 127 -2.36 3.99 20.41
C TYR A 127 -3.36 3.08 19.71
N ASN A 128 -3.64 1.90 20.28
CA ASN A 128 -4.53 0.92 19.67
C ASN A 128 -5.96 1.42 19.57
N ASP A 129 -6.45 2.09 20.61
CA ASP A 129 -7.81 2.65 20.66
C ASP A 129 -7.94 3.84 19.71
N LEU A 130 -6.97 4.76 19.75
CA LEU A 130 -6.89 5.90 18.85
C LEU A 130 -6.79 5.46 17.39
N ARG A 131 -6.02 4.42 17.10
CA ARG A 131 -5.91 3.85 15.75
C ARG A 131 -7.22 3.25 15.28
N LYS A 132 -7.94 2.54 16.15
CA LYS A 132 -9.25 1.97 15.83
C LYS A 132 -10.26 3.07 15.51
N GLU A 133 -10.31 4.12 16.34
CA GLU A 133 -11.15 5.29 16.10
C GLU A 133 -10.77 6.00 14.79
N TRP A 134 -9.47 6.18 14.56
CA TRP A 134 -8.95 6.81 13.35
C TRP A 134 -9.36 6.07 12.08
N LEU A 135 -9.25 4.73 12.08
CA LEU A 135 -9.66 3.89 10.95
C LEU A 135 -11.17 4.00 10.68
N ALA A 136 -12.00 4.01 11.73
CA ALA A 136 -13.44 4.17 11.62
C ALA A 136 -13.81 5.53 11.02
N LYS A 137 -13.24 6.63 11.55
CA LYS A 137 -13.47 7.99 11.02
C LYS A 137 -12.96 8.15 9.59
N ARG A 138 -11.80 7.55 9.28
CA ARG A 138 -11.24 7.56 7.92
C ARG A 138 -12.13 6.82 6.93
N LEU A 139 -12.76 5.71 7.33
CA LEU A 139 -13.71 4.99 6.50
C LEU A 139 -14.95 5.86 6.20
N GLN A 140 -15.51 6.52 7.23
CA GLN A 140 -16.63 7.45 7.07
C GLN A 140 -16.29 8.61 6.13
N LEU A 141 -15.12 9.24 6.29
CA LEU A 141 -14.67 10.31 5.40
C LEU A 141 -14.54 9.82 3.95
N LYS A 142 -13.95 8.64 3.74
CA LYS A 142 -13.84 8.06 2.40
C LYS A 142 -15.20 7.84 1.76
N GLN A 143 -16.18 7.34 2.51
CA GLN A 143 -17.54 7.14 2.02
C GLN A 143 -18.18 8.46 1.60
N LYS A 144 -18.09 9.50 2.43
CA LYS A 144 -18.60 10.85 2.13
C LYS A 144 -17.95 11.45 0.88
N VAL A 145 -16.63 11.38 0.78
CA VAL A 145 -15.88 11.92 -0.37
C VAL A 145 -16.19 11.15 -1.65
N SER A 146 -16.47 9.84 -1.56
CA SER A 146 -16.82 9.04 -2.73
C SER A 146 -18.30 9.12 -3.13
N ALA A 147 -19.15 9.76 -2.32
CA ALA A 147 -20.56 9.91 -2.65
C ALA A 147 -20.71 10.91 -3.80
N ILE A 148 -21.16 10.43 -4.95
CA ILE A 148 -21.44 11.25 -6.13
C ILE A 148 -22.94 11.56 -6.14
N GLN A 149 -23.32 12.80 -6.41
CA GLN A 149 -24.73 13.19 -6.49
C GLN A 149 -25.43 12.42 -7.61
N GLY A 150 -26.49 11.69 -7.27
CA GLY A 150 -27.24 10.85 -8.22
C GLY A 150 -26.68 9.44 -8.40
N ASP A 151 -25.59 9.08 -7.72
CA ASP A 151 -25.13 7.68 -7.65
C ASP A 151 -26.07 6.88 -6.75
N THR A 152 -26.71 5.87 -7.32
CA THR A 152 -27.64 4.97 -6.62
C THR A 152 -26.90 3.83 -5.90
N HIS A 153 -25.59 3.68 -6.13
CA HIS A 153 -24.80 2.68 -5.44
C HIS A 153 -24.44 3.12 -4.03
N ASN A 154 -24.63 2.23 -3.07
CA ASN A 154 -24.23 2.45 -1.69
C ASN A 154 -22.69 2.53 -1.59
N PRO A 155 -22.10 3.66 -1.13
CA PRO A 155 -20.65 3.80 -1.01
C PRO A 155 -20.01 2.77 -0.06
N ALA A 156 -20.78 2.19 0.86
CA ALA A 156 -20.33 1.13 1.77
C ALA A 156 -20.15 -0.23 1.08
N GLU A 157 -20.80 -0.45 -0.08
CA GLU A 157 -20.71 -1.70 -0.85
C GLU A 157 -19.49 -1.73 -1.78
N LYS A 158 -18.68 -0.65 -1.79
CA LYS A 158 -17.49 -0.54 -2.62
C LYS A 158 -16.51 -1.67 -2.33
N LYS A 159 -16.49 -2.67 -3.23
CA LYS A 159 -15.57 -3.80 -3.18
C LYS A 159 -14.13 -3.35 -3.44
N LEU A 160 -13.18 -4.18 -3.01
CA LEU A 160 -11.76 -3.97 -3.28
C LEU A 160 -11.50 -3.95 -4.80
N LYS A 161 -10.53 -3.15 -5.26
CA LYS A 161 -10.17 -3.07 -6.69
C LYS A 161 -9.86 -4.44 -7.32
N ARG A 162 -9.28 -5.37 -6.54
CA ARG A 162 -9.00 -6.74 -6.99
C ARG A 162 -10.26 -7.55 -7.35
N ALA A 163 -11.42 -7.20 -6.80
CA ALA A 163 -12.66 -7.92 -7.04
C ALA A 163 -13.33 -7.55 -8.38
N ARG A 164 -12.80 -6.56 -9.11
CA ARG A 164 -13.42 -6.07 -10.35
C ARG A 164 -13.52 -7.16 -11.42
N ALA A 165 -12.45 -7.91 -11.62
CA ALA A 165 -12.42 -9.02 -12.58
C ALA A 165 -13.49 -10.06 -12.26
N HIS A 166 -13.56 -10.48 -11.00
CA HIS A 166 -14.57 -11.40 -10.50
C HIS A 166 -16.01 -10.88 -10.71
N ILE A 167 -16.31 -9.65 -10.29
CA ILE A 167 -17.65 -9.05 -10.45
C ILE A 167 -18.04 -8.98 -11.93
N PHE A 168 -17.10 -8.63 -12.80
CA PHE A 168 -17.38 -8.55 -14.23
C PHE A 168 -17.55 -9.94 -14.85
N CYS A 169 -16.76 -10.93 -14.41
CA CYS A 169 -16.93 -12.33 -14.79
C CYS A 169 -18.33 -12.85 -14.41
N ASP A 170 -18.77 -12.61 -13.18
CA ASP A 170 -20.13 -12.97 -12.72
C ASP A 170 -21.20 -12.34 -13.62
N TRP A 171 -21.03 -11.06 -13.99
CA TRP A 171 -21.95 -10.39 -14.90
C TRP A 171 -21.97 -11.02 -16.30
N ILE A 172 -20.81 -11.36 -16.88
CA ILE A 172 -20.72 -12.03 -18.19
C ILE A 172 -21.47 -13.38 -18.11
N VAL A 173 -21.18 -14.16 -17.08
CA VAL A 173 -21.80 -15.49 -16.87
C VAL A 173 -23.31 -15.37 -16.71
N ALA A 174 -23.79 -14.41 -15.91
CA ALA A 174 -25.21 -14.17 -15.70
C ALA A 174 -25.92 -13.68 -16.97
N THR A 175 -25.23 -12.87 -17.78
CA THR A 175 -25.81 -12.26 -18.98
C THR A 175 -25.94 -13.25 -20.14
N PHE A 176 -24.90 -14.03 -20.39
CA PHE A 176 -24.84 -14.89 -21.58
C PHE A 176 -25.07 -16.37 -21.28
N GLY A 177 -24.91 -16.78 -20.02
CA GLY A 177 -25.07 -18.16 -19.58
C GLY A 177 -23.85 -19.03 -19.89
N VAL A 178 -23.43 -19.83 -18.90
CA VAL A 178 -22.25 -20.70 -18.96
C VAL A 178 -22.26 -21.62 -20.19
N LYS A 179 -23.41 -22.24 -20.50
CA LYS A 179 -23.52 -23.23 -21.60
C LYS A 179 -23.19 -22.62 -22.96
N TRP A 180 -23.62 -21.39 -23.22
CA TRP A 180 -23.37 -20.71 -24.49
C TRP A 180 -21.91 -20.26 -24.59
N LEU A 181 -21.36 -19.74 -23.49
CA LEU A 181 -19.95 -19.30 -23.39
C LEU A 181 -18.95 -20.47 -23.54
N GLN A 182 -19.32 -21.69 -23.17
CA GLN A 182 -18.48 -22.89 -23.28
C GLN A 182 -18.57 -23.62 -24.63
N GLN A 183 -19.54 -23.28 -25.48
CA GLN A 183 -19.77 -24.00 -26.73
C GLN A 183 -18.67 -23.70 -27.75
N ARG A 184 -18.05 -24.75 -28.32
CA ARG A 184 -17.10 -24.58 -29.44
C ARG A 184 -17.80 -23.94 -30.64
N GLY A 185 -17.26 -22.83 -31.15
CA GLY A 185 -17.84 -22.05 -32.24
C GLY A 185 -18.97 -21.10 -31.82
N GLY A 186 -19.31 -21.06 -30.53
CA GLY A 186 -20.17 -20.04 -29.92
C GLY A 186 -19.39 -19.20 -28.90
N GLY A 187 -20.00 -18.10 -28.45
CA GLY A 187 -19.78 -17.33 -27.21
C GLY A 187 -18.40 -17.15 -26.56
N THR A 188 -17.30 -17.45 -27.22
CA THR A 188 -15.95 -17.37 -26.62
C THR A 188 -15.61 -15.92 -26.31
N VAL A 189 -15.06 -15.68 -25.12
CA VAL A 189 -14.69 -14.33 -24.68
C VAL A 189 -13.32 -13.94 -25.25
N LEU A 190 -13.26 -12.78 -25.91
CA LEU A 190 -12.01 -12.15 -26.32
C LEU A 190 -11.72 -10.97 -25.37
N ASP A 191 -10.75 -11.15 -24.48
CA ASP A 191 -10.32 -10.15 -23.50
C ASP A 191 -9.23 -9.27 -24.14
N VAL A 192 -9.61 -8.11 -24.69
CA VAL A 192 -8.69 -7.21 -25.40
C VAL A 192 -8.19 -6.13 -24.46
N ALA A 193 -6.87 -5.92 -24.45
CA ALA A 193 -6.18 -5.02 -23.52
C ALA A 193 -6.46 -5.36 -22.04
N GLY A 194 -6.57 -6.66 -21.72
CA GLY A 194 -6.89 -7.17 -20.38
C GLY A 194 -5.75 -7.03 -19.36
N GLY A 195 -4.60 -6.50 -19.76
CA GLY A 195 -3.43 -6.25 -18.92
C GLY A 195 -2.84 -7.54 -18.35
N ARG A 196 -2.83 -7.66 -17.02
CA ARG A 196 -2.34 -8.87 -16.33
C ARG A 196 -3.25 -10.10 -16.50
N GLY A 197 -4.40 -9.96 -17.15
CA GLY A 197 -5.31 -11.07 -17.44
C GLY A 197 -6.16 -11.53 -16.25
N ASP A 198 -6.42 -10.64 -15.27
CA ASP A 198 -7.20 -10.98 -14.07
C ASP A 198 -8.62 -11.50 -14.47
N LEU A 199 -9.26 -10.95 -15.52
CA LEU A 199 -10.56 -11.41 -16.02
C LEU A 199 -10.48 -12.77 -16.71
N SER A 200 -9.53 -12.91 -17.65
CA SER A 200 -9.27 -14.18 -18.34
C SER A 200 -8.98 -15.32 -17.36
N PHE A 201 -8.26 -15.03 -16.26
CA PHE A 201 -8.04 -15.98 -15.18
C PHE A 201 -9.35 -16.41 -14.52
N GLU A 202 -10.22 -15.48 -14.13
CA GLU A 202 -11.52 -15.79 -13.52
C GLU A 202 -12.39 -16.65 -14.46
N LEU A 203 -12.51 -16.26 -15.73
CA LEU A 203 -13.30 -16.99 -16.73
C LEU A 203 -12.82 -18.43 -16.90
N TRP A 204 -11.51 -18.63 -17.08
CA TRP A 204 -10.94 -19.95 -17.30
C TRP A 204 -10.89 -20.78 -16.01
N ALA A 205 -10.24 -20.27 -14.97
CA ALA A 205 -9.92 -21.04 -13.77
C ALA A 205 -11.14 -21.31 -12.89
N ASN A 206 -12.06 -20.34 -12.77
CA ASN A 206 -13.19 -20.45 -11.84
C ASN A 206 -14.48 -20.90 -12.53
N HIS A 207 -14.67 -20.59 -13.81
CA HIS A 207 -15.92 -20.89 -14.53
C HIS A 207 -15.74 -21.88 -15.71
N ASN A 208 -14.51 -22.31 -16.00
CA ASN A 208 -14.20 -23.19 -17.12
C ASN A 208 -14.75 -22.64 -18.46
N ILE A 209 -14.68 -21.33 -18.64
CA ILE A 209 -15.12 -20.63 -19.86
C ILE A 209 -13.89 -20.36 -20.73
N PRO A 210 -13.87 -20.84 -21.98
CA PRO A 210 -12.81 -20.52 -22.91
C PRO A 210 -12.71 -19.01 -23.16
N CYS A 211 -11.50 -18.48 -23.06
CA CYS A 211 -11.22 -17.08 -23.37
C CYS A 211 -9.84 -16.93 -24.02
N THR A 212 -9.69 -15.88 -24.82
CA THR A 212 -8.41 -15.47 -25.39
C THR A 212 -8.08 -14.06 -24.92
N LEU A 213 -6.93 -13.91 -24.25
CA LEU A 213 -6.38 -12.59 -23.88
C LEU A 213 -5.52 -12.06 -25.03
N VAL A 214 -5.80 -10.84 -25.47
CA VAL A 214 -4.98 -10.10 -26.44
C VAL A 214 -4.48 -8.84 -25.75
N GLU A 215 -3.21 -8.84 -25.36
CA GLU A 215 -2.54 -7.68 -24.76
C GLU A 215 -1.53 -7.08 -25.74
N PRO A 216 -1.74 -5.85 -26.23
CA PRO A 216 -0.76 -5.16 -27.06
C PRO A 216 0.50 -4.86 -26.25
N VAL A 217 1.67 -5.17 -26.82
CA VAL A 217 2.95 -4.70 -26.28
C VAL A 217 3.18 -3.29 -26.83
N LEU A 218 3.16 -2.28 -25.95
CA LEU A 218 3.49 -0.89 -26.26
C LEU A 218 4.87 -0.52 -25.71
#